data_AF-A0A0L0VTZ0-F1
#
_entry.id   AF-A0A0L0VTZ0-F1
#
_cell.length_a   1.000
_cell.length_b   1.000
_cell.length_c   1.000
_cell.angle_alpha   90.00
_cell.angle_beta   90.00
_cell.angle_gamma   90.00
#
_symmetry.space_group_name_H-M   'P 1'
#
loop_
_entity.id
_entity.type
_entity.pdbx_description
1 polymer ?
#
loop_
_entity_poly.entity_id
_entity_poly.type
_entity_poly.pdbx_seq_one_letter_code
_entity_poly.pdbx_strand_id
1 'polypeptide(L)'
;MELHFGATQEYPPMFGCHDRRLGTLRQYHITDADIMLANDLAEILQPFYEITLQVSIKGSARLADVVVFIDQITSHLSSAISNKQHVYPPPALRNACRGGLQLTNKYYTLTNCSPLYRVAMG
;
A
#
# COMPACT_ATOMS: atom_id res chain seq x y z
N MET A 1 -62.14 -42.21 41.19
CA MET A 1 -60.76 -41.75 40.93
C MET A 1 -60.62 -41.62 39.43
N GLU A 2 -60.27 -40.52 38.79
CA GLU A 2 -60.09 -39.09 39.09
C GLU A 2 -60.10 -38.43 37.69
N LEU A 3 -60.38 -37.14 37.65
CA LEU A 3 -60.76 -36.36 36.47
C LEU A 3 -59.64 -36.23 35.42
N HIS A 4 -60.02 -36.29 34.14
CA HIS A 4 -59.19 -35.78 33.04
C HIS A 4 -59.33 -34.25 32.94
N PHE A 5 -58.26 -33.51 33.18
CA PHE A 5 -58.11 -32.12 32.73
C PHE A 5 -56.63 -31.71 32.69
N GLY A 6 -56.28 -30.92 31.66
CA GLY A 6 -55.14 -30.00 31.75
C GLY A 6 -54.05 -30.20 30.69
N ALA A 7 -54.10 -29.38 29.64
CA ALA A 7 -53.03 -29.18 28.68
C ALA A 7 -51.74 -28.66 29.35
N THR A 8 -50.58 -29.11 28.89
CA THR A 8 -49.29 -28.46 29.16
C THR A 8 -48.48 -28.31 27.88
N GLN A 9 -48.12 -27.05 27.65
CA GLN A 9 -47.41 -26.50 26.51
C GLN A 9 -45.93 -26.89 26.56
N GLU A 10 -45.38 -27.29 25.40
CA GLU A 10 -43.97 -27.66 25.26
C GLU A 10 -43.04 -26.45 25.45
N TYR A 11 -42.00 -26.62 26.28
CA TYR A 11 -40.84 -25.74 26.33
C TYR A 11 -39.62 -26.51 25.82
N PRO A 12 -38.92 -26.03 24.76
CA PRO A 12 -37.67 -26.65 24.34
C PRO A 12 -36.52 -26.27 25.30
N PRO A 13 -35.59 -27.20 25.58
CA PRO A 13 -34.48 -26.97 26.50
C PRO A 13 -33.45 -25.95 25.96
N MET A 14 -32.89 -25.20 26.92
CA MET A 14 -31.89 -24.15 26.76
C MET A 14 -30.60 -24.59 26.05
N PHE A 15 -30.13 -23.67 25.20
CA PHE A 15 -28.76 -23.41 24.73
C PHE A 15 -27.60 -24.21 25.34
N GLY A 16 -26.79 -24.82 24.46
CA GLY A 16 -25.42 -25.18 24.76
C GLY A 16 -24.70 -25.89 23.60
N CYS A 17 -23.87 -25.13 22.89
CA CYS A 17 -22.75 -25.60 22.06
C CYS A 17 -23.04 -26.10 20.63
N HIS A 18 -22.87 -25.18 19.68
CA HIS A 18 -21.89 -25.21 18.57
C HIS A 18 -22.53 -24.68 17.29
N ASP A 19 -22.41 -23.38 17.07
CA ASP A 19 -21.87 -22.90 15.81
C ASP A 19 -21.40 -21.46 16.01
N ARG A 20 -20.13 -21.28 16.36
CA ARG A 20 -19.45 -20.00 16.08
C ARG A 20 -19.27 -19.96 14.57
N ARG A 21 -20.35 -19.66 13.84
CA ARG A 21 -20.24 -19.05 12.52
C ARG A 21 -19.64 -17.68 12.77
N LEU A 22 -18.32 -17.65 12.87
CA LEU A 22 -17.51 -16.48 12.59
C LEU A 22 -17.83 -16.12 11.14
N GLY A 23 -18.96 -15.44 10.93
CA GLY A 23 -19.23 -14.71 9.72
C GLY A 23 -18.18 -13.61 9.68
N THR A 24 -17.04 -13.91 9.09
CA THR A 24 -16.11 -12.89 8.65
C THR A 24 -16.93 -11.94 7.78
N LEU A 25 -17.13 -10.73 8.27
CA LEU A 25 -17.73 -9.65 7.50
C LEU A 25 -17.01 -9.62 6.14
N ARG A 26 -17.71 -10.00 5.06
CA ARG A 26 -17.19 -10.08 3.69
C ARG A 26 -16.50 -8.80 3.20
N GLN A 27 -16.63 -7.70 3.94
CA GLN A 27 -16.05 -6.40 3.67
C GLN A 27 -14.50 -6.35 3.74
N TYR A 28 -13.82 -7.40 4.23
CA TYR A 28 -12.35 -7.45 4.33
C TYR A 28 -11.72 -8.69 3.68
N HIS A 29 -12.40 -9.32 2.73
CA HIS A 29 -11.81 -10.48 2.05
C HIS A 29 -10.75 -10.02 1.04
N ILE A 30 -9.47 -10.21 1.37
CA ILE A 30 -8.35 -10.02 0.44
C ILE A 30 -8.49 -11.06 -0.67
N THR A 31 -8.55 -10.61 -1.92
CA THR A 31 -8.61 -11.48 -3.09
C THR A 31 -7.21 -11.74 -3.64
N ASP A 32 -7.05 -12.78 -4.46
CA ASP A 32 -5.78 -13.04 -5.15
C ASP A 32 -5.36 -11.85 -6.02
N ALA A 33 -6.32 -11.12 -6.60
CA ALA A 33 -6.05 -9.91 -7.36
C ALA A 33 -5.45 -8.79 -6.50
N ASP A 34 -5.89 -8.66 -5.24
CA ASP A 34 -5.32 -7.68 -4.30
C ASP A 34 -3.88 -8.06 -3.92
N ILE A 35 -3.60 -9.35 -3.75
CA ILE A 35 -2.24 -9.86 -3.48
C ILE A 35 -1.33 -9.60 -4.68
N MET A 36 -1.81 -9.88 -5.91
CA MET A 36 -1.06 -9.59 -7.13
C MET A 36 -0.77 -8.09 -7.27
N LEU A 37 -1.78 -7.24 -7.02
CA LEU A 37 -1.59 -5.78 -7.05
C LEU A 37 -0.58 -5.30 -6.00
N ALA A 38 -0.56 -5.91 -4.82
CA ALA A 38 0.40 -5.59 -3.77
C ALA A 38 1.83 -5.98 -4.16
N ASN A 39 2.01 -7.13 -4.82
CA ASN A 39 3.30 -7.54 -5.37
C ASN A 39 3.76 -6.58 -6.48
N ASP A 40 2.87 -6.22 -7.39
CA ASP A 40 3.15 -5.23 -8.43
C ASP A 40 3.57 -3.88 -7.83
N LEU A 41 2.92 -3.46 -6.74
CA LEU A 41 3.29 -2.25 -6.00
C LEU A 41 4.67 -2.39 -5.34
N ALA A 42 4.98 -3.54 -4.75
CA ALA A 42 6.27 -3.79 -4.13
C ALA A 42 7.41 -3.66 -5.15
N GLU A 43 7.22 -4.13 -6.38
CA GLU A 43 8.19 -3.97 -7.47
C GLU A 43 8.44 -2.48 -7.80
N ILE A 44 7.39 -1.65 -7.86
CA ILE A 44 7.52 -0.20 -8.08
C ILE A 44 8.24 0.48 -6.90
N LEU A 45 8.04 0.00 -5.69
CA LEU A 45 8.65 0.57 -4.48
C LEU A 45 10.07 0.08 -4.24
N GLN A 46 10.55 -0.94 -4.95
CA GLN A 46 11.87 -1.52 -4.76
C GLN A 46 13.00 -0.48 -4.86
N PRO A 47 13.06 0.41 -5.88
CA PRO A 47 14.09 1.45 -5.94
C PRO A 47 14.01 2.46 -4.78
N PHE A 48 12.80 2.71 -4.26
CA PHE A 48 12.61 3.62 -3.11
C PHE A 48 13.21 3.01 -1.84
N TYR A 49 13.03 1.70 -1.65
CA TYR A 49 13.61 0.98 -0.54
C TYR A 49 15.15 1.05 -0.59
N GLU A 50 15.75 0.81 -1.76
CA GLU A 50 17.20 0.85 -1.94
C GLU A 50 17.78 2.24 -1.65
N ILE A 51 17.15 3.30 -2.16
CA ILE A 51 17.52 4.69 -1.88
C ILE A 51 17.37 4.99 -0.38
N THR A 52 16.26 4.58 0.24
CA THR A 52 16.01 4.82 1.67
C THR A 52 17.07 4.11 2.52
N LEU A 53 17.48 2.91 2.14
CA LEU A 53 18.55 2.17 2.79
C LEU A 53 19.88 2.92 2.70
N GLN A 54 20.24 3.43 1.52
CA GLN A 54 21.45 4.25 1.33
C GLN A 54 21.43 5.51 2.21
N VAL A 55 20.30 6.21 2.26
CA VAL A 55 20.12 7.41 3.10
C VAL A 55 20.18 7.09 4.60
N SER A 56 19.73 5.89 4.99
CA SER A 56 19.72 5.45 6.38
C SER A 56 21.10 5.00 6.89
N ILE A 57 22.05 4.71 6.00
CA ILE A 57 23.42 4.33 6.37
C ILE A 57 24.20 5.61 6.73
N LYS A 58 24.56 5.74 8.01
CA LYS A 58 25.29 6.90 8.55
C LYS A 58 26.58 7.15 7.76
N GLY A 59 26.71 8.35 7.22
CA GLY A 59 27.90 8.80 6.48
C GLY A 59 27.92 8.47 4.98
N SER A 60 26.89 7.80 4.45
CA SER A 60 26.81 7.46 3.03
C SER A 60 26.17 8.56 2.18
N ALA A 61 25.03 9.10 2.62
CA ALA A 61 24.30 10.09 1.81
C ALA A 61 24.84 11.51 2.04
N ARG A 62 25.29 12.15 0.96
CA ARG A 62 25.62 13.57 0.90
C ARG A 62 24.39 14.35 0.44
N LEU A 63 24.30 15.62 0.82
CA LEU A 63 23.23 16.51 0.31
C LEU A 63 23.23 16.58 -1.22
N ALA A 64 24.39 16.46 -1.87
CA ALA A 64 24.51 16.40 -3.33
C ALA A 64 23.79 15.20 -3.95
N ASP A 65 23.71 14.06 -3.24
CA ASP A 65 23.10 12.83 -3.75
C ASP A 65 21.56 12.89 -3.77
N VAL A 66 20.96 13.83 -3.03
CA VAL A 66 19.49 13.95 -2.91
C VAL A 66 18.83 14.18 -4.27
N VAL A 67 19.41 15.00 -5.14
CA VAL A 67 18.84 15.22 -6.49
C VAL A 67 19.03 13.99 -7.38
N VAL A 68 20.15 13.28 -7.26
CA VAL A 68 20.36 12.02 -7.97
C VAL A 68 19.29 11.00 -7.60
N PHE A 69 18.96 10.90 -6.30
CA PHE A 69 17.87 10.04 -5.83
C PHE A 69 16.50 10.47 -6.35
N ILE A 70 16.20 11.77 -6.35
CA ILE A 70 14.94 12.29 -6.91
C ILE A 70 14.86 11.95 -8.40
N ASP A 71 15.93 12.15 -9.17
CA ASP A 71 15.97 11.86 -10.60
C ASP A 71 15.77 10.37 -10.91
N GLN A 72 16.39 9.49 -10.12
CA GLN A 72 16.19 8.04 -10.23
C GLN A 72 14.73 7.65 -10.00
N ILE A 73 14.10 8.20 -8.94
CA ILE A 73 12.69 7.95 -8.64
C ILE A 73 11.79 8.50 -9.76
N THR A 74 12.01 9.75 -10.18
CA THR A 74 11.24 10.42 -11.24
C THR A 74 11.33 9.64 -12.55
N SER A 75 12.52 9.17 -12.93
CA SER A 75 12.74 8.33 -14.11
C SER A 75 12.01 7.00 -14.01
N HIS A 76 12.12 6.32 -12.86
CA HIS A 76 11.44 5.05 -12.62
C HIS A 76 9.91 5.17 -12.75
N LEU A 77 9.31 6.16 -12.09
CA LEU A 77 7.87 6.42 -12.17
C LEU A 77 7.44 6.80 -13.59
N SER A 78 8.24 7.59 -14.30
CA SER A 78 7.95 7.99 -15.69
C SER A 78 7.97 6.80 -16.64
N SER A 79 8.91 5.87 -16.46
CA SER A 79 8.98 4.61 -17.21
C SER A 79 7.74 3.74 -16.94
N ALA A 80 7.37 3.58 -15.67
CA ALA A 80 6.17 2.84 -15.27
C ALA A 80 4.87 3.40 -15.89
N ILE A 81 4.76 4.72 -16.04
CA ILE A 81 3.60 5.36 -16.70
C ILE A 81 3.63 5.17 -18.23
N SER A 82 4.81 5.35 -18.83
CA SER A 82 5.00 5.42 -20.28
C SER A 82 5.01 4.06 -20.97
N ASN A 83 5.14 2.97 -20.20
CA ASN A 83 5.09 1.61 -20.71
C ASN A 83 3.69 1.26 -21.26
N LYS A 84 3.42 1.64 -22.51
CA LYS A 84 2.16 1.36 -23.22
C LYS A 84 2.13 -0.02 -23.87
N GLN A 85 3.30 -0.67 -23.99
CA GLN A 85 3.45 -1.95 -24.68
C GLN A 85 3.20 -3.14 -23.75
N HIS A 86 3.42 -2.99 -22.44
CA HIS A 86 3.14 -4.04 -21.45
C HIS A 86 1.81 -3.80 -20.71
N VAL A 87 1.13 -4.91 -20.37
CA VAL A 87 -0.01 -4.96 -19.44
C VAL A 87 0.38 -4.39 -18.06
N TYR A 88 1.68 -4.42 -17.73
CA TYR A 88 2.24 -3.91 -16.50
C TYR A 88 2.80 -2.47 -16.66
N PRO A 89 2.64 -1.60 -15.63
CA PRO A 89 1.87 -1.83 -14.41
C PRO A 89 0.35 -1.62 -14.64
N PRO A 90 -0.52 -2.21 -13.79
CA PRO A 90 -1.96 -2.02 -13.83
C PRO A 90 -2.37 -0.52 -13.83
N PRO A 91 -3.56 -0.17 -14.38
CA PRO A 91 -4.02 1.22 -14.43
C PRO A 91 -4.03 1.94 -13.08
N ALA A 92 -4.38 1.25 -12.00
CA ALA A 92 -4.36 1.78 -10.64
C ALA A 92 -2.95 2.24 -10.23
N LEU A 93 -1.94 1.42 -10.51
CA LEU A 93 -0.55 1.76 -10.22
C LEU A 93 -0.02 2.86 -11.14
N ARG A 94 -0.40 2.90 -12.41
CA ARG A 94 -0.05 4.04 -13.29
C ARG A 94 -0.58 5.37 -12.73
N ASN A 95 -1.79 5.36 -12.18
CA ASN A 95 -2.36 6.54 -11.53
C ASN A 95 -1.62 6.89 -10.24
N ALA A 96 -1.26 5.89 -9.43
CA ALA A 96 -0.42 6.09 -8.24
C ALA A 96 0.95 6.69 -8.62
N CYS A 97 1.61 6.18 -9.67
CA CYS A 97 2.87 6.70 -10.19
C CYS A 97 2.75 8.16 -10.65
N ARG A 98 1.64 8.56 -11.27
CA ARG A 98 1.40 9.98 -11.62
C ARG A 98 1.35 10.86 -10.38
N GLY A 99 0.70 10.39 -9.31
CA GLY A 99 0.71 11.06 -8.01
C GLY A 99 2.11 11.16 -7.43
N GLY A 100 2.89 10.08 -7.47
CA GLY A 100 4.29 10.07 -7.05
C GLY A 100 5.18 11.02 -7.86
N LEU A 101 4.93 11.14 -9.17
CA LEU A 101 5.67 12.04 -10.06
C LEU A 101 5.40 13.52 -9.73
N GLN A 102 4.14 13.86 -9.43
CA GLN A 102 3.80 15.21 -8.97
C GLN A 102 4.47 15.54 -7.64
N LEU A 103 4.52 14.56 -6.72
CA LEU A 103 5.15 14.72 -5.42
C LEU A 103 6.66 14.92 -5.53
N THR A 104 7.35 14.10 -6.33
CA THR A 104 8.80 14.22 -6.56
C THR A 104 9.18 15.55 -7.18
N ASN A 105 8.43 16.04 -8.17
CA ASN A 105 8.64 17.36 -8.77
C ASN A 105 8.50 18.51 -7.76
N LYS A 106 7.54 18.41 -6.83
CA LYS A 106 7.40 19.37 -5.72
C LYS A 106 8.66 19.38 -4.86
N TYR A 107 9.16 18.21 -4.45
CA TYR A 107 10.36 18.12 -3.64
C TYR A 107 11.62 18.52 -4.39
N TYR A 108 11.70 18.25 -5.70
CA TYR A 108 12.78 18.75 -6.55
C TYR A 108 12.88 20.28 -6.48
N THR A 109 11.75 20.96 -6.63
CA THR A 109 11.67 22.43 -6.56
C THR A 109 12.13 22.95 -5.20
N LEU A 110 11.67 22.32 -4.12
CA LEU A 110 12.06 22.70 -2.75
C LEU A 110 13.56 22.46 -2.49
N THR A 111 14.11 21.34 -2.95
CA THR A 111 15.53 21.01 -2.82
C THR A 111 16.39 22.01 -3.59
N ASN A 112 16.05 22.32 -4.84
CA ASN A 112 16.83 23.26 -5.66
C ASN A 112 16.79 24.72 -5.15
N CYS A 113 15.72 25.08 -4.45
CA CYS A 113 15.58 26.38 -3.79
C CYS A 113 16.27 26.44 -2.42
N SER A 114 16.76 25.31 -1.88
CA SER A 114 17.41 25.28 -0.57
C SER A 114 18.82 25.90 -0.62
N PRO A 115 19.12 26.89 0.23
CA PRO A 115 20.48 27.44 0.34
C PRO A 115 21.51 26.38 0.71
N LEU A 116 21.14 25.42 1.57
CA LEU A 116 22.02 24.33 1.98
C LEU A 116 22.38 23.42 0.81
N TYR A 117 21.41 23.10 -0.05
CA TYR A 117 21.66 22.29 -1.22
C TYR A 117 22.55 23.01 -2.23
N ARG A 118 22.30 24.30 -2.50
CA ARG A 118 23.16 25.10 -3.40
C ARG A 118 24.61 25.16 -2.91
N VAL A 119 24.83 25.37 -1.62
CA VAL A 119 26.19 25.35 -1.03
C VAL A 119 26.82 23.96 -1.14
N ALA A 120 26.04 22.89 -0.97
CA ALA A 120 26.55 21.52 -1.11
C ALA A 120 26.90 21.15 -2.56
N MET A 121 26.29 21.81 -3.55
CA MET A 121 26.55 21.58 -4.98
C MET A 121 27.73 22.40 -5.53
N GLY A 122 28.08 23.53 -4.90
CA GLY A 122 29.19 24.40 -5.32
C GLY A 122 28.79 25.40 -6.38
#